data_AF-A0A813BJE9-F1
#
_entry.id   AF-A0A813BJE9-F1
#
_cell.length_a   1.000
_cell.length_b   1.000
_cell.length_c   1.000
_cell.angle_alpha   90.00
_cell.angle_beta   90.00
_cell.angle_gamma   90.00
#
_symmetry.space_group_name_H-M   'P 1'
#
loop_
_entity.id
_entity.type
_entity.pdbx_description
1 polymer ?
#
loop_
_entity_poly.entity_id
_entity_poly.type
_entity_poly.pdbx_seq_one_letter_code
_entity_poly.pdbx_strand_id
1 'polypeptide(L)'
;DRIERLAEQLGAEERQETREITATSTGIPWNAVWPCAVMVLLIYIYLGMGILTPDSMGYEPLEVDRRDPALVLAAVLYWVVMPIALVTLGFGATCEQGAPILAYITYGVCFSLHFLCIFWAMTGSLKRRLHDSTPKLIFMLGMAALEHFDMASDALFTGTSAACSDEITGLWLQSWHDVPGGGFMVPTLSKLGFSGVALMLFVTNAYVPQLLVVWAPFAPFAALSFVVMVVLWASFGWVIGLSAILVVYALVLCSPLGAMEMEELKDEALRSDEHMSIYLGAEVVEAKGPKEKRPLVIMGTKLVLENLLQLWLQSSYLSLSFDRMDNDARWQAMASIGVGLLVAGGKGIQISVILLTMMYEGGRDACRDACEDCQGLSLGMGIIGVFMILAGFGGLAWVLAKVVFIFRCDSHVWNLSTGCVSPEM
;
A
#
# COMPACT_ATOMS: atom_id res chain seq x y z
N ASP A 1 43.60 -33.02 11.83
CA ASP A 1 44.33 -33.17 10.54
C ASP A 1 43.49 -33.44 9.30
N ARG A 2 43.21 -34.70 8.87
CA ARG A 2 42.55 -34.95 7.56
C ARG A 2 41.07 -34.56 7.52
N ILE A 3 40.33 -34.82 8.61
CA ILE A 3 38.92 -34.43 8.75
C ILE A 3 38.76 -32.91 8.87
N GLU A 4 39.66 -32.28 9.60
CA GLU A 4 39.70 -30.84 9.83
C GLU A 4 39.99 -30.05 8.55
N ARG A 5 40.95 -30.53 7.73
CA ARG A 5 41.19 -29.98 6.39
C ARG A 5 40.01 -30.16 5.44
N LEU A 6 39.26 -31.26 5.58
CA LEU A 6 38.04 -31.51 4.79
C LEU A 6 36.90 -30.58 5.22
N ALA A 7 36.74 -30.30 6.52
CA ALA A 7 35.76 -29.36 7.03
C ALA A 7 36.11 -27.91 6.62
N GLU A 8 37.39 -27.53 6.64
CA GLU A 8 37.85 -26.23 6.14
C GLU A 8 37.65 -26.09 4.62
N GLN A 9 37.94 -27.14 3.84
CA GLN A 9 37.72 -27.13 2.40
C GLN A 9 36.23 -27.05 2.05
N LEU A 10 35.38 -27.85 2.68
CA LEU A 10 33.93 -27.80 2.46
C LEU A 10 33.36 -26.44 2.86
N GLY A 11 33.77 -25.88 4.00
CA GLY A 11 33.35 -24.55 4.43
C GLY A 11 33.92 -23.39 3.59
N ALA A 12 35.01 -23.62 2.85
CA ALA A 12 35.58 -22.64 1.91
C ALA A 12 34.88 -22.72 0.54
N GLU A 13 34.56 -23.92 0.06
CA GLU A 13 33.86 -24.16 -1.20
C GLU A 13 32.41 -23.65 -1.11
N GLU A 14 31.71 -23.93 0.00
CA GLU A 14 30.38 -23.41 0.28
C GLU A 14 30.39 -21.87 0.38
N ARG A 15 31.42 -21.28 1.01
CA ARG A 15 31.60 -19.82 1.04
C ARG A 15 31.90 -19.22 -0.34
N GLN A 16 32.60 -19.94 -1.20
CA GLN A 16 32.98 -19.46 -2.54
C GLN A 16 31.78 -19.54 -3.50
N GLU A 17 31.02 -20.63 -3.46
CA GLU A 17 29.78 -20.78 -4.22
C GLU A 17 28.72 -19.75 -3.77
N THR A 18 28.60 -19.52 -2.46
CA THR A 18 27.72 -18.46 -1.92
C THR A 18 28.16 -17.07 -2.39
N ARG A 19 29.48 -16.80 -2.47
CA ARG A 19 30.03 -15.52 -2.97
C ARG A 19 29.85 -15.30 -4.46
N GLU A 20 30.00 -16.32 -5.30
CA GLU A 20 29.80 -16.18 -6.75
C GLU A 20 28.32 -15.95 -7.10
N ILE A 21 27.39 -16.54 -6.33
CA ILE A 21 25.95 -16.32 -6.48
C ILE A 21 25.57 -14.90 -6.02
N THR A 22 26.21 -14.36 -4.98
CA THR A 22 25.93 -12.98 -4.51
C THR A 22 26.56 -11.88 -5.37
N ALA A 23 27.68 -12.14 -6.05
CA ALA A 23 28.40 -11.10 -6.78
C ALA A 23 27.77 -10.69 -8.13
N THR A 24 26.77 -11.42 -8.63
CA THR A 24 26.18 -11.17 -9.97
C THR A 24 24.68 -10.86 -9.98
N SER A 25 23.99 -11.04 -8.86
CA SER A 25 22.59 -10.66 -8.72
C SER A 25 22.50 -9.29 -8.07
N THR A 26 21.90 -8.31 -8.74
CA THR A 26 21.74 -6.92 -8.27
C THR A 26 20.83 -6.77 -7.03
N GLY A 27 20.64 -7.81 -6.21
CA GLY A 27 19.65 -7.85 -5.12
C GLY A 27 18.20 -7.67 -5.58
N ILE A 28 17.97 -7.52 -6.89
CA ILE A 28 16.64 -7.25 -7.46
C ILE A 28 15.84 -8.55 -7.44
N PRO A 29 14.65 -8.56 -6.80
CA PRO A 29 13.80 -9.74 -6.77
C PRO A 29 13.08 -9.92 -8.12
N TRP A 30 13.81 -10.32 -9.16
CA TRP A 30 13.27 -10.48 -10.52
C TRP A 30 12.03 -11.38 -10.58
N ASN A 31 11.97 -12.36 -9.68
CA ASN A 31 10.80 -13.21 -9.51
C ASN A 31 9.54 -12.41 -9.19
N ALA A 32 9.64 -11.31 -8.43
CA ALA A 32 8.56 -10.38 -8.07
C ALA A 32 8.40 -9.21 -9.05
N VAL A 33 9.49 -8.72 -9.65
CA VAL A 33 9.44 -7.59 -10.58
C VAL A 33 8.60 -7.92 -11.82
N TRP A 34 8.85 -9.05 -12.47
CA TRP A 34 8.14 -9.40 -13.71
C TRP A 34 6.63 -9.51 -13.55
N PRO A 35 6.10 -10.26 -12.56
CA PRO A 35 4.66 -10.39 -12.39
C PRO A 35 4.00 -9.07 -11.98
N CYS A 36 4.64 -8.28 -11.11
CA CYS A 36 4.16 -6.96 -10.74
C CYS A 36 4.08 -6.04 -11.96
N ALA A 37 5.13 -6.00 -12.80
CA ALA A 37 5.14 -5.21 -14.02
C ALA A 37 4.04 -5.65 -15.02
N VAL A 38 3.85 -6.95 -15.21
CA VAL A 38 2.78 -7.49 -16.07
C VAL A 38 1.40 -7.13 -15.52
N MET A 39 1.18 -7.27 -14.21
CA MET A 39 -0.10 -6.92 -13.59
C MET A 39 -0.42 -5.43 -13.74
N VAL A 40 0.55 -4.54 -13.47
CA VAL A 40 0.39 -3.09 -13.65
C VAL A 40 0.11 -2.75 -15.11
N LEU A 41 0.84 -3.35 -16.05
CA LEU A 41 0.62 -3.16 -17.48
C LEU A 41 -0.80 -3.57 -17.91
N LEU A 42 -1.28 -4.72 -17.43
CA LEU A 42 -2.63 -5.21 -17.73
C LEU A 42 -3.70 -4.29 -17.16
N ILE A 43 -3.49 -3.72 -15.98
CA ILE A 43 -4.42 -2.74 -15.39
C ILE A 43 -4.41 -1.44 -16.18
N TYR A 44 -3.27 -0.94 -16.64
CA TYR A 44 -3.23 0.21 -17.53
C TYR A 44 -3.92 -0.06 -18.87
N ILE A 45 -3.77 -1.26 -19.43
CA ILE A 45 -4.50 -1.65 -20.64
C ILE A 45 -6.00 -1.67 -20.35
N TYR A 46 -6.42 -2.23 -19.21
CA TYR A 46 -7.83 -2.25 -18.79
C TYR A 46 -8.41 -0.84 -18.64
N LEU A 47 -7.73 0.05 -17.90
CA LEU A 47 -8.14 1.44 -17.73
C LEU A 47 -8.14 2.19 -19.06
N GLY A 48 -7.11 2.01 -19.88
CA GLY A 48 -7.01 2.59 -21.21
C GLY A 48 -8.15 2.16 -22.12
N MET A 49 -8.51 0.87 -22.14
CA MET A 49 -9.66 0.37 -22.87
C MET A 49 -10.96 0.99 -22.31
N GLY A 50 -11.18 0.94 -21.00
CA GLY A 50 -12.39 1.50 -20.39
C GLY A 50 -12.58 3.00 -20.63
N ILE A 51 -11.49 3.76 -20.79
CA ILE A 51 -11.53 5.19 -21.11
C ILE A 51 -11.71 5.43 -22.62
N LEU A 52 -11.04 4.65 -23.47
CA LEU A 52 -10.93 4.93 -24.91
C LEU A 52 -11.98 4.23 -25.78
N THR A 53 -12.54 3.09 -25.35
CA THR A 53 -13.52 2.37 -26.17
C THR A 53 -14.93 2.93 -25.95
N PRO A 54 -15.64 3.34 -27.02
CA PRO A 54 -17.07 3.65 -26.96
C PRO A 54 -17.80 2.40 -26.45
N ASP A 55 -18.58 2.55 -25.39
CA ASP A 55 -19.02 1.40 -24.62
C ASP A 55 -20.11 0.61 -25.38
N SER A 56 -19.90 -0.70 -25.55
CA SER A 56 -20.95 -1.63 -26.00
C SER A 56 -22.14 -1.71 -25.04
N MET A 57 -21.96 -1.21 -23.80
CA MET A 57 -23.01 -1.07 -22.81
C MET A 57 -23.82 0.25 -22.91
N GLY A 58 -23.61 1.03 -23.98
CA GLY A 58 -24.45 2.20 -24.29
C GLY A 58 -24.03 3.50 -23.60
N TYR A 59 -22.82 3.55 -23.05
CA TYR A 59 -22.26 4.77 -22.49
C TYR A 59 -21.52 5.57 -23.57
N GLU A 60 -21.78 6.88 -23.63
CA GLU A 60 -20.98 7.78 -24.46
C GLU A 60 -19.53 7.77 -23.94
N PRO A 61 -18.52 7.69 -24.84
CA PRO A 61 -17.13 7.87 -24.43
C PRO A 61 -17.03 9.19 -23.67
N LEU A 62 -16.30 9.15 -22.56
CA LEU A 62 -15.99 10.36 -21.80
C LEU A 62 -15.51 11.43 -22.78
N GLU A 63 -16.19 12.60 -22.83
CA GLU A 63 -15.73 13.74 -23.62
C GLU A 63 -14.40 14.23 -23.05
N VAL A 64 -13.30 13.52 -23.37
CA VAL A 64 -11.93 13.89 -23.00
C VAL A 64 -11.62 15.28 -23.56
N ASP A 65 -12.25 15.66 -24.67
CA ASP A 65 -12.16 16.99 -25.30
C ASP A 65 -12.61 18.15 -24.40
N ARG A 66 -13.27 17.89 -23.25
CA ARG A 66 -13.66 18.93 -22.27
C ARG A 66 -12.86 18.93 -20.97
N ARG A 67 -12.01 17.93 -20.70
CA ARG A 67 -11.28 17.84 -19.44
C ARG A 67 -10.08 18.76 -19.43
N ASP A 68 -9.78 19.36 -18.28
CA ASP A 68 -8.59 20.18 -18.12
C ASP A 68 -7.32 19.29 -18.31
N PRO A 69 -6.49 19.55 -19.34
CA PRO A 69 -5.28 18.77 -19.57
C PRO A 69 -4.32 18.79 -18.37
N ALA A 70 -4.38 19.81 -17.51
CA ALA A 70 -3.62 19.86 -16.28
C ALA A 70 -4.02 18.72 -15.31
N LEU A 71 -5.31 18.42 -15.17
CA LEU A 71 -5.76 17.34 -14.28
C LEU A 71 -5.36 15.96 -14.82
N VAL A 72 -5.43 15.76 -16.13
CA VAL A 72 -4.95 14.51 -16.76
C VAL A 72 -3.46 14.34 -16.52
N LEU A 73 -2.67 15.41 -16.69
CA LEU A 73 -1.23 15.37 -16.39
C LEU A 73 -0.97 15.10 -14.91
N ALA A 74 -1.71 15.73 -13.99
CA ALA A 74 -1.60 15.48 -12.56
C ALA A 74 -1.85 14.00 -12.21
N ALA A 75 -2.88 13.40 -12.82
CA ALA A 75 -3.20 11.98 -12.67
C ALA A 75 -2.07 11.09 -13.15
N VAL A 76 -1.55 11.33 -14.36
CA VAL A 76 -0.45 10.54 -14.93
C VAL A 76 0.81 10.67 -14.07
N LEU A 77 1.12 11.88 -13.59
CA LEU A 77 2.27 12.10 -12.72
C LEU A 77 2.17 11.30 -11.41
N TYR A 78 1.03 11.39 -10.74
CA TYR A 78 0.84 10.75 -9.43
C TYR A 78 0.66 9.24 -9.53
N TRP A 79 -0.15 8.76 -10.47
CA TRP A 79 -0.51 7.36 -10.56
C TRP A 79 0.45 6.52 -11.40
N VAL A 80 1.19 7.11 -12.35
CA VAL A 80 2.03 6.32 -13.27
C VAL A 80 3.49 6.68 -13.10
N VAL A 81 3.84 7.94 -13.35
CA VAL A 81 5.24 8.35 -13.46
C VAL A 81 5.95 8.25 -12.12
N MET A 82 5.38 8.81 -11.05
CA MET A 82 6.03 8.86 -9.74
C MET A 82 6.26 7.45 -9.15
N PRO A 83 5.26 6.55 -9.02
CA PRO A 83 5.48 5.25 -8.38
C PRO A 83 6.50 4.41 -9.15
N ILE A 84 6.42 4.36 -10.48
CA ILE A 84 7.38 3.63 -11.31
C ILE A 84 8.78 4.20 -11.17
N ALA A 85 8.92 5.52 -11.21
CA ALA A 85 10.22 6.18 -11.05
C ALA A 85 10.83 5.91 -9.67
N LEU A 86 10.03 5.97 -8.59
CA LEU A 86 10.51 5.76 -7.23
C LEU A 86 10.88 4.32 -6.94
N VAL A 87 10.11 3.34 -7.41
CA VAL A 87 10.49 1.91 -7.33
C VAL A 87 11.81 1.69 -8.08
N THR A 88 11.92 2.22 -9.31
CA THR A 88 13.11 2.03 -10.15
C THR A 88 14.35 2.68 -9.56
N LEU A 89 14.24 3.93 -9.10
CA LEU A 89 15.34 4.64 -8.44
C LEU A 89 15.68 4.01 -7.09
N GLY A 90 14.69 3.45 -6.38
CA GLY A 90 14.90 2.72 -5.14
C GLY A 90 15.82 1.50 -5.31
N PHE A 91 15.80 0.82 -6.46
CA PHE A 91 16.76 -0.26 -6.74
C PHE A 91 18.22 0.20 -6.83
N GLY A 92 18.46 1.50 -6.94
CA GLY A 92 19.80 2.10 -6.83
C GLY A 92 20.23 2.39 -5.39
N ALA A 93 19.45 2.01 -4.39
CA ALA A 93 19.79 2.15 -2.98
C ALA A 93 20.98 1.25 -2.58
N THR A 94 21.63 1.62 -1.48
CA THR A 94 22.59 0.75 -0.78
C THR A 94 22.07 0.50 0.63
N CYS A 95 22.49 -0.59 1.27
CA CYS A 95 22.03 -0.88 2.61
C CYS A 95 22.51 0.16 3.63
N GLU A 96 23.73 0.67 3.43
CA GLU A 96 24.36 1.66 4.29
C GLU A 96 23.75 3.06 4.10
N GLN A 97 23.62 3.53 2.85
CA GLN A 97 23.22 4.92 2.56
C GLN A 97 21.70 5.10 2.38
N GLY A 98 20.95 4.00 2.28
CA GLY A 98 19.52 4.04 2.04
C GLY A 98 19.18 4.49 0.62
N ALA A 99 18.09 5.24 0.49
CA ALA A 99 17.57 5.66 -0.81
C ALA A 99 18.47 6.72 -1.46
N PRO A 100 18.70 6.66 -2.78
CA PRO A 100 19.54 7.64 -3.46
C PRO A 100 18.89 9.02 -3.46
N ILE A 101 19.70 10.08 -3.31
CA ILE A 101 19.25 11.48 -3.34
C ILE A 101 18.41 11.80 -4.60
N LEU A 102 18.75 11.16 -5.72
CA LEU A 102 18.02 11.31 -6.99
C LEU A 102 16.53 10.91 -6.88
N ALA A 103 16.19 9.93 -6.03
CA ALA A 103 14.80 9.56 -5.78
C ALA A 103 14.02 10.70 -5.12
N TYR A 104 14.59 11.36 -4.12
CA TYR A 104 13.97 12.50 -3.44
C TYR A 104 13.84 13.72 -4.36
N ILE A 105 14.84 13.98 -5.22
CA ILE A 105 14.75 15.05 -6.23
C ILE A 105 13.61 14.74 -7.21
N THR A 106 13.55 13.51 -7.72
CA THR A 106 12.51 13.07 -8.66
C THR A 106 11.13 13.19 -8.04
N TYR A 107 10.99 12.77 -6.79
CA TYR A 107 9.77 12.94 -6.01
C TYR A 107 9.36 14.41 -5.90
N GLY A 108 10.29 15.28 -5.46
CA GLY A 108 10.02 16.71 -5.30
C GLY A 108 9.56 17.39 -6.59
N VAL A 109 10.13 17.01 -7.73
CA VAL A 109 9.70 17.49 -9.06
C VAL A 109 8.29 16.98 -9.38
N CYS A 110 8.02 15.68 -9.24
CA CYS A 110 6.70 15.11 -9.53
C CYS A 110 5.62 15.73 -8.64
N PHE A 111 5.87 15.82 -7.33
CA PHE A 111 5.00 16.46 -6.34
C PHE A 111 4.69 17.91 -6.71
N SER A 112 5.72 18.70 -7.01
CA SER A 112 5.54 20.12 -7.34
C SER A 112 4.73 20.31 -8.62
N LEU A 113 5.02 19.52 -9.66
CA LEU A 113 4.27 19.56 -10.92
C LEU A 113 2.82 19.11 -10.75
N HIS A 114 2.59 18.04 -10.00
CA HIS A 114 1.27 17.53 -9.69
C HIS A 114 0.40 18.58 -8.97
N PHE A 115 0.90 19.16 -7.87
CA PHE A 115 0.17 20.20 -7.14
C PHE A 115 0.00 21.50 -7.94
N LEU A 116 0.96 21.87 -8.78
CA LEU A 116 0.82 23.01 -9.69
C LEU A 116 -0.32 22.79 -10.68
N CYS A 117 -0.43 21.57 -11.24
CA CYS A 117 -1.51 21.21 -12.15
C CYS A 117 -2.88 21.23 -11.47
N ILE A 118 -2.99 20.66 -10.25
CA ILE A 118 -4.23 20.72 -9.45
C ILE A 118 -4.58 22.19 -9.15
N PHE A 119 -3.62 22.99 -8.69
CA PHE A 119 -3.86 24.40 -8.38
C PHE A 119 -4.32 25.18 -9.62
N TRP A 120 -3.67 24.98 -10.76
CA TRP A 120 -4.06 25.58 -12.03
C TRP A 120 -5.51 25.27 -12.39
N ALA A 121 -5.89 24.00 -12.38
CA ALA A 121 -7.26 23.56 -12.64
C ALA A 121 -8.28 24.16 -11.65
N MET A 122 -7.92 24.21 -10.36
CA MET A 122 -8.75 24.85 -9.33
C MET A 122 -8.92 26.36 -9.54
N THR A 123 -7.90 27.07 -10.04
CA THR A 123 -8.00 28.53 -10.27
C THR A 123 -9.01 28.89 -11.37
N GLY A 124 -9.23 28.00 -12.35
CA GLY A 124 -10.22 28.19 -13.40
C GLY A 124 -11.64 27.89 -12.93
N SER A 125 -11.87 26.65 -12.50
CA SER A 125 -13.21 26.12 -12.18
C SER A 125 -13.74 26.58 -10.80
N LEU A 126 -12.87 26.67 -9.79
CA LEU A 126 -13.25 26.73 -8.38
C LEU A 126 -13.32 28.16 -7.81
N LYS A 127 -12.88 29.18 -8.56
CA LYS A 127 -12.81 30.60 -8.13
C LYS A 127 -14.14 31.15 -7.61
N ARG A 128 -15.28 30.61 -8.06
CA ARG A 128 -16.62 31.04 -7.60
C ARG A 128 -17.14 30.32 -6.35
N ARG A 129 -16.64 29.12 -6.02
CA ARG A 129 -17.09 28.33 -4.86
C ARG A 129 -16.14 28.39 -3.66
N LEU A 130 -14.86 28.70 -3.89
CA LEU A 130 -13.83 28.68 -2.85
C LEU A 130 -13.91 29.78 -1.79
N HIS A 131 -14.63 30.87 -2.08
CA HIS A 131 -14.62 32.05 -1.21
C HIS A 131 -15.22 31.79 0.20
N ASP A 132 -16.02 30.73 0.35
CA ASP A 132 -16.69 30.42 1.63
C ASP A 132 -15.99 29.32 2.46
N SER A 133 -14.85 28.76 2.03
CA SER A 133 -14.26 27.60 2.74
C SER A 133 -12.73 27.43 2.68
N THR A 134 -11.95 28.52 2.67
CA THR A 134 -10.46 28.47 2.67
C THR A 134 -9.86 27.48 3.69
N PRO A 135 -10.32 27.40 4.96
CA PRO A 135 -9.75 26.44 5.92
C PRO A 135 -9.98 24.98 5.52
N LYS A 136 -11.15 24.66 4.93
CA LYS A 136 -11.46 23.31 4.43
C LYS A 136 -10.53 22.97 3.27
N LEU A 137 -10.32 23.89 2.33
CA LEU A 137 -9.39 23.67 1.22
C LEU A 137 -7.96 23.42 1.72
N ILE A 138 -7.44 24.25 2.64
CA ILE A 138 -6.10 24.09 3.18
C ILE A 138 -5.95 22.72 3.86
N PHE A 139 -6.95 22.31 4.64
CA PHE A 139 -6.96 20.99 5.28
C PHE A 139 -6.95 19.86 4.24
N MET A 140 -7.80 19.94 3.21
CA MET A 140 -7.83 18.92 2.15
C MET A 140 -6.50 18.85 1.39
N LEU A 141 -5.88 19.99 1.06
CA LEU A 141 -4.55 20.03 0.44
C LEU A 141 -3.44 19.51 1.36
N GLY A 142 -3.58 19.69 2.67
CA GLY A 142 -2.68 19.09 3.66
C GLY A 142 -2.77 17.56 3.67
N MET A 143 -3.99 17.03 3.72
CA MET A 143 -4.24 15.58 3.65
C MET A 143 -3.78 14.99 2.31
N ALA A 144 -4.05 15.71 1.21
CA ALA A 144 -3.56 15.38 -0.12
C ALA A 144 -2.04 15.19 -0.16
N ALA A 145 -1.31 16.14 0.42
CA ALA A 145 0.15 16.05 0.47
C ALA A 145 0.62 14.86 1.31
N LEU A 146 -0.07 14.56 2.41
CA LEU A 146 0.25 13.40 3.25
C LEU A 146 0.05 12.07 2.53
N GLU A 147 -1.09 11.86 1.84
CA GLU A 147 -1.31 10.66 1.00
C GLU A 147 -0.25 10.54 -0.09
N HIS A 148 0.14 11.68 -0.69
CA HIS A 148 1.17 11.69 -1.71
C HIS A 148 2.56 11.32 -1.15
N PHE A 149 2.89 11.74 0.07
CA PHE A 149 4.11 11.31 0.76
C PHE A 149 4.06 9.82 1.11
N ASP A 150 2.91 9.32 1.57
CA ASP A 150 2.70 7.91 1.93
C ASP A 150 2.95 6.99 0.72
N MET A 151 2.24 7.23 -0.38
CA MET A 151 2.44 6.51 -1.65
C MET A 151 3.89 6.56 -2.14
N ALA A 152 4.53 7.73 -2.06
CA ALA A 152 5.92 7.87 -2.48
C ALA A 152 6.89 7.10 -1.57
N SER A 153 6.64 7.13 -0.26
CA SER A 153 7.45 6.41 0.72
C SER A 153 7.33 4.90 0.56
N ASP A 154 6.13 4.38 0.30
CA ASP A 154 5.89 2.97 0.02
C ASP A 154 6.55 2.52 -1.28
N ALA A 155 6.39 3.30 -2.35
CA ALA A 155 7.03 3.03 -3.64
C ALA A 155 8.56 2.99 -3.50
N LEU A 156 9.14 4.00 -2.86
CA LEU A 156 10.59 4.11 -2.66
C LEU A 156 11.13 3.02 -1.73
N PHE A 157 10.37 2.67 -0.69
CA PHE A 157 10.72 1.61 0.26
C PHE A 157 10.89 0.27 -0.44
N THR A 158 10.01 -0.07 -1.39
CA THR A 158 10.08 -1.37 -2.08
C THR A 158 11.41 -1.56 -2.81
N GLY A 159 11.88 -0.53 -3.53
CA GLY A 159 13.19 -0.55 -4.17
C GLY A 159 14.33 -0.52 -3.16
N THR A 160 14.23 0.34 -2.13
CA THR A 160 15.28 0.48 -1.09
C THR A 160 15.50 -0.82 -0.30
N SER A 161 14.42 -1.56 -0.04
CA SER A 161 14.47 -2.83 0.67
C SER A 161 15.26 -3.91 -0.07
N ALA A 162 15.38 -3.82 -1.40
CA ALA A 162 16.19 -4.73 -2.22
C ALA A 162 17.67 -4.68 -1.82
N ALA A 163 18.17 -3.50 -1.45
CA ALA A 163 19.59 -3.30 -1.14
C ALA A 163 20.07 -4.07 0.10
N CYS A 164 19.20 -4.29 1.10
CA CYS A 164 19.53 -5.10 2.29
C CYS A 164 18.91 -6.51 2.25
N SER A 165 18.19 -6.86 1.18
CA SER A 165 17.28 -8.01 1.18
C SER A 165 18.00 -9.33 1.50
N ASP A 166 19.16 -9.55 0.91
CA ASP A 166 19.93 -10.80 1.09
C ASP A 166 20.39 -10.98 2.54
N GLU A 167 20.70 -9.87 3.22
CA GLU A 167 21.19 -9.90 4.60
C GLU A 167 20.05 -10.12 5.61
N ILE A 168 18.92 -9.45 5.39
CA ILE A 168 17.81 -9.47 6.36
C ILE A 168 16.84 -10.63 6.13
N THR A 169 16.82 -11.23 4.94
CA THR A 169 15.84 -12.30 4.62
C THR A 169 16.00 -13.49 5.56
N GLY A 170 17.23 -13.91 5.87
CA GLY A 170 17.45 -15.04 6.78
C GLY A 170 16.85 -14.80 8.18
N LEU A 171 17.17 -13.65 8.77
CA LEU A 171 16.64 -13.24 10.08
C LEU A 171 15.11 -13.09 10.05
N TRP A 172 14.59 -12.53 8.96
CA TRP A 172 13.16 -12.38 8.77
C TRP A 172 12.45 -13.73 8.68
N LEU A 173 12.97 -14.70 7.92
CA LEU A 173 12.40 -16.04 7.80
C LEU A 173 12.43 -16.80 9.12
N GLN A 174 13.48 -16.61 9.94
CA GLN A 174 13.54 -17.18 11.27
C GLN A 174 12.36 -16.72 12.13
N SER A 175 12.02 -15.42 12.08
CA SER A 175 10.86 -14.90 12.82
C SER A 175 9.53 -15.57 12.43
N TRP A 176 9.43 -16.08 11.19
CA TRP A 176 8.26 -16.83 10.73
C TRP A 176 8.22 -18.27 11.25
N HIS A 177 9.36 -18.88 11.61
CA HIS A 177 9.35 -20.18 12.27
C HIS A 177 8.75 -20.12 13.67
N ASP A 178 8.86 -18.98 14.34
CA ASP A 178 8.33 -18.77 15.69
C ASP A 178 6.81 -18.51 15.70
N VAL A 179 6.22 -18.16 14.56
CA VAL A 179 4.78 -17.92 14.43
C VAL A 179 4.05 -19.25 14.20
N PRO A 180 2.99 -19.58 14.96
CA PRO A 180 2.19 -20.78 14.73
C PRO A 180 1.69 -20.87 13.28
N GLY A 181 2.12 -21.91 12.56
CA GLY A 181 1.81 -22.11 11.14
C GLY A 181 2.70 -21.32 10.16
N GLY A 182 3.58 -20.44 10.64
CA GLY A 182 4.48 -19.65 9.79
C GLY A 182 5.51 -20.51 9.04
N GLY A 183 5.86 -21.69 9.55
CA GLY A 183 6.69 -22.67 8.85
C GLY A 183 6.14 -23.10 7.48
N PHE A 184 4.81 -23.05 7.26
CA PHE A 184 4.22 -23.29 5.94
C PHE A 184 4.51 -22.16 4.94
N MET A 185 4.76 -20.94 5.44
CA MET A 185 5.07 -19.76 4.62
C MET A 185 6.57 -19.61 4.37
N VAL A 186 7.45 -20.21 5.17
CA VAL A 186 8.91 -20.04 4.99
C VAL A 186 9.43 -20.42 3.60
N PRO A 187 9.06 -21.57 3.00
CA PRO A 187 9.52 -21.92 1.64
C PRO A 187 9.05 -20.92 0.57
N THR A 188 7.96 -20.23 0.85
CA THR A 188 7.38 -19.21 0.00
C THR A 188 8.12 -17.89 0.12
N LEU A 189 8.29 -17.43 1.35
CA LEU A 189 8.94 -16.17 1.66
C LEU A 189 10.44 -16.24 1.32
N SER A 190 11.08 -17.40 1.40
CA SER A 190 12.48 -17.57 1.02
C SER A 190 12.72 -17.42 -0.48
N LYS A 191 11.78 -17.85 -1.32
CA LYS A 191 11.86 -17.69 -2.78
C LYS A 191 11.64 -16.25 -3.24
N LEU A 192 10.81 -15.51 -2.50
CA LEU A 192 10.52 -14.10 -2.80
C LEU A 192 11.60 -13.17 -2.23
N GLY A 193 12.18 -13.54 -1.09
CA GLY A 193 12.98 -12.63 -0.28
C GLY A 193 12.14 -11.53 0.36
N PHE A 194 12.77 -10.78 1.27
CA PHE A 194 12.11 -9.65 1.95
C PHE A 194 11.63 -8.59 0.94
N SER A 195 12.50 -8.19 0.02
CA SER A 195 12.19 -7.15 -0.97
C SER A 195 11.13 -7.56 -1.98
N GLY A 196 11.10 -8.84 -2.39
CA GLY A 196 10.06 -9.35 -3.27
C GLY A 196 8.69 -9.30 -2.60
N VAL A 197 8.63 -9.60 -1.30
CA VAL A 197 7.39 -9.48 -0.51
C VAL A 197 6.99 -8.01 -0.35
N ALA A 198 7.94 -7.11 -0.11
CA ALA A 198 7.66 -5.67 -0.05
C ALA A 198 7.07 -5.14 -1.36
N LEU A 199 7.70 -5.46 -2.49
CA LEU A 199 7.23 -5.07 -3.82
C LEU A 199 5.84 -5.63 -4.11
N MET A 200 5.61 -6.91 -3.84
CA MET A 200 4.30 -7.52 -4.05
C MET A 200 3.22 -6.86 -3.20
N LEU A 201 3.48 -6.64 -1.91
CA LEU A 201 2.55 -5.99 -1.01
C LEU A 201 2.22 -4.57 -1.46
N PHE A 202 3.21 -3.82 -1.92
CA PHE A 202 2.99 -2.47 -2.43
C PHE A 202 2.08 -2.53 -3.65
N VAL A 203 2.42 -3.38 -4.63
CA VAL A 203 1.67 -3.43 -5.87
C VAL A 203 0.24 -3.93 -5.64
N THR A 204 0.04 -5.03 -4.90
CA THR A 204 -1.30 -5.62 -4.75
C THR A 204 -2.19 -4.92 -3.74
N ASN A 205 -1.63 -4.27 -2.71
CA ASN A 205 -2.43 -3.76 -1.59
C ASN A 205 -2.49 -2.24 -1.51
N ALA A 206 -1.50 -1.52 -2.05
CA ALA A 206 -1.52 -0.07 -2.12
C ALA A 206 -1.77 0.40 -3.55
N TYR A 207 -0.88 0.04 -4.47
CA TYR A 207 -0.83 0.67 -5.78
C TYR A 207 -2.01 0.30 -6.70
N VAL A 208 -2.25 -0.99 -6.93
CA VAL A 208 -3.36 -1.46 -7.79
C VAL A 208 -4.72 -1.08 -7.22
N PRO A 209 -5.00 -1.29 -5.92
CA PRO A 209 -6.28 -0.86 -5.34
C PRO A 209 -6.54 0.62 -5.51
N GLN A 210 -5.54 1.47 -5.32
CA GLN A 210 -5.71 2.91 -5.51
C GLN A 210 -5.91 3.29 -6.98
N LEU A 211 -5.17 2.68 -7.90
CA LEU A 211 -5.28 2.90 -9.35
C LEU A 211 -6.66 2.54 -9.90
N LEU A 212 -7.28 1.49 -9.35
CA LEU A 212 -8.60 1.01 -9.74
C LEU A 212 -9.73 1.64 -8.91
N VAL A 213 -9.42 2.47 -7.90
CA VAL A 213 -10.39 3.01 -6.93
C VAL A 213 -11.20 1.88 -6.27
N VAL A 214 -10.49 0.81 -5.92
CA VAL A 214 -11.13 -0.47 -5.66
C VAL A 214 -12.12 -0.35 -4.52
N TRP A 215 -13.35 -0.77 -4.78
CA TRP A 215 -14.45 -0.80 -3.84
C TRP A 215 -14.12 -1.73 -2.66
N ALA A 216 -14.44 -1.29 -1.46
CA ALA A 216 -14.13 -1.98 -0.21
C ALA A 216 -14.60 -3.44 -0.02
N PRO A 217 -15.72 -3.95 -0.61
CA PRO A 217 -16.00 -5.38 -0.52
C PRO A 217 -14.94 -6.25 -1.19
N PHE A 218 -14.12 -5.69 -2.09
CA PHE A 218 -12.96 -6.38 -2.64
C PHE A 218 -11.81 -6.48 -1.66
N ALA A 219 -11.79 -5.79 -0.53
CA ALA A 219 -10.69 -5.87 0.44
C ALA A 219 -10.45 -7.28 1.00
N PRO A 220 -11.46 -8.00 1.55
CA PRO A 220 -11.29 -9.38 1.95
C PRO A 220 -11.00 -10.30 0.75
N PHE A 221 -11.53 -9.99 -0.45
CA PHE A 221 -11.18 -10.74 -1.65
C PHE A 221 -9.74 -10.49 -2.11
N ALA A 222 -9.23 -9.27 -2.00
CA ALA A 222 -7.88 -8.86 -2.35
C ALA A 222 -6.89 -9.41 -1.32
N ALA A 223 -7.24 -9.39 -0.03
CA ALA A 223 -6.47 -10.03 1.03
C ALA A 223 -6.45 -11.56 0.87
N LEU A 224 -7.58 -12.19 0.53
CA LEU A 224 -7.63 -13.62 0.22
C LEU A 224 -6.86 -13.94 -1.07
N SER A 225 -7.03 -13.13 -2.10
CA SER A 225 -6.30 -13.24 -3.38
C SER A 225 -4.81 -13.04 -3.16
N PHE A 226 -4.41 -12.19 -2.22
CA PHE A 226 -3.04 -11.98 -1.81
C PHE A 226 -2.47 -13.23 -1.13
N VAL A 227 -3.19 -13.79 -0.15
CA VAL A 227 -2.76 -15.03 0.52
C VAL A 227 -2.67 -16.18 -0.49
N VAL A 228 -3.70 -16.34 -1.33
CA VAL A 228 -3.73 -17.35 -2.39
C VAL A 228 -2.62 -17.11 -3.41
N MET A 229 -2.36 -15.86 -3.80
CA MET A 229 -1.26 -15.49 -4.70
C MET A 229 0.07 -15.91 -4.11
N VAL A 230 0.38 -15.47 -2.88
CA VAL A 230 1.66 -15.76 -2.23
C VAL A 230 1.86 -17.27 -2.16
N VAL A 231 0.83 -18.02 -1.76
CA VAL A 231 0.87 -19.49 -1.68
C VAL A 231 1.06 -20.14 -3.07
N LEU A 232 0.25 -19.78 -4.06
CA LEU A 232 0.29 -20.38 -5.40
C LEU A 232 1.60 -20.07 -6.12
N TRP A 233 2.04 -18.81 -6.03
CA TRP A 233 3.27 -18.35 -6.65
C TRP A 233 4.46 -19.09 -6.08
N ALA A 234 4.56 -19.20 -4.76
CA ALA A 234 5.67 -19.90 -4.17
C ALA A 234 5.64 -21.41 -4.40
N SER A 235 4.46 -22.01 -4.41
CA SER A 235 4.31 -23.45 -4.58
C SER A 235 4.54 -23.88 -6.02
N PHE A 236 4.10 -23.07 -6.99
CA PHE A 236 4.00 -23.48 -8.39
C PHE A 236 4.69 -22.53 -9.39
N GLY A 237 5.32 -21.46 -8.90
CA GLY A 237 5.97 -20.44 -9.72
C GLY A 237 5.06 -19.26 -10.05
N TRP A 238 5.68 -18.15 -10.41
CA TRP A 238 4.99 -16.87 -10.61
C TRP A 238 3.94 -16.89 -11.72
N VAL A 239 4.12 -17.71 -12.76
CA VAL A 239 3.17 -17.81 -13.89
C VAL A 239 1.81 -18.32 -13.40
N ILE A 240 1.80 -19.33 -12.53
CA ILE A 240 0.57 -19.90 -11.98
C ILE A 240 -0.08 -18.93 -10.99
N GLY A 241 0.74 -18.32 -10.11
CA GLY A 241 0.27 -17.27 -9.20
C GLY A 241 -0.39 -16.10 -9.95
N LEU A 242 0.30 -15.55 -10.95
CA LEU A 242 -0.21 -14.47 -11.79
C LEU A 242 -1.47 -14.88 -12.55
N SER A 243 -1.51 -16.08 -13.13
CA SER A 243 -2.71 -16.56 -13.84
C SER A 243 -3.92 -16.64 -12.92
N ALA A 244 -3.75 -17.14 -11.69
CA ALA A 244 -4.83 -17.20 -10.72
C ALA A 244 -5.33 -15.80 -10.33
N ILE A 245 -4.42 -14.84 -10.12
CA ILE A 245 -4.76 -13.43 -9.86
C ILE A 245 -5.57 -12.87 -11.03
N LEU A 246 -5.07 -13.01 -12.25
CA LEU A 246 -5.73 -12.46 -13.42
C LEU A 246 -7.11 -13.07 -13.62
N VAL A 247 -7.29 -14.36 -13.31
CA VAL A 247 -8.61 -14.99 -13.29
C VAL A 247 -9.49 -14.39 -12.21
N VAL A 248 -9.00 -14.18 -10.99
CA VAL A 248 -9.81 -13.58 -9.91
C VAL A 248 -10.20 -12.14 -10.25
N TYR A 249 -9.25 -11.32 -10.71
CA TYR A 249 -9.54 -9.96 -11.18
C TYR A 249 -10.51 -9.97 -12.36
N ALA A 250 -10.32 -10.83 -13.37
CA ALA A 250 -11.24 -10.92 -14.49
C ALA A 250 -12.65 -11.34 -14.04
N LEU A 251 -12.77 -12.32 -13.14
CA LEU A 251 -14.06 -12.75 -12.58
C LEU A 251 -14.73 -11.62 -11.82
N VAL A 252 -13.97 -10.86 -11.02
CA VAL A 252 -14.43 -9.68 -10.29
C VAL A 252 -14.92 -8.60 -11.26
N LEU A 253 -14.08 -8.20 -12.22
CA LEU A 253 -14.37 -7.15 -13.18
C LEU A 253 -15.57 -7.50 -14.08
N CYS A 254 -15.71 -8.77 -14.45
CA CYS A 254 -16.85 -9.27 -15.23
C CYS A 254 -18.10 -9.60 -14.37
N SER A 255 -18.04 -9.47 -13.05
CA SER A 255 -19.18 -9.71 -12.18
C SER A 255 -20.06 -8.44 -12.04
N PRO A 256 -21.30 -8.57 -11.54
CA PRO A 256 -22.11 -7.41 -11.17
C PRO A 256 -21.41 -6.45 -10.21
N LEU A 257 -20.48 -6.94 -9.38
CA LEU A 257 -19.69 -6.10 -8.48
C LEU A 257 -18.72 -5.19 -9.25
N GLY A 258 -18.07 -5.71 -10.29
CA GLY A 258 -17.18 -4.91 -11.14
C GLY A 258 -17.93 -3.85 -11.93
N ALA A 259 -19.16 -4.15 -12.38
CA ALA A 259 -20.02 -3.16 -13.00
C ALA A 259 -20.41 -2.03 -12.04
N MET A 260 -20.79 -2.36 -10.80
CA MET A 260 -21.07 -1.37 -9.75
C MET A 260 -19.84 -0.50 -9.43
N GLU A 261 -18.66 -1.11 -9.35
CA GLU A 261 -17.40 -0.41 -9.12
C GLU A 261 -17.08 0.57 -10.25
N MET A 262 -17.27 0.17 -11.51
CA MET A 262 -17.06 1.04 -12.66
C MET A 262 -18.08 2.19 -12.73
N GLU A 263 -19.34 1.93 -12.43
CA GLU A 263 -20.38 2.96 -12.35
C GLU A 263 -20.02 4.00 -11.29
N GLU A 264 -19.54 3.55 -10.15
CA GLU A 264 -19.13 4.42 -9.07
C GLU A 264 -17.85 5.20 -9.38
N LEU A 265 -16.84 4.56 -9.99
CA LEU A 265 -15.66 5.26 -10.50
C LEU A 265 -16.08 6.39 -11.45
N LYS A 266 -17.06 6.10 -12.32
CA LYS A 266 -17.61 7.10 -13.23
C LYS A 266 -18.30 8.24 -12.48
N ASP A 267 -19.13 7.92 -11.49
CA ASP A 267 -19.92 8.90 -10.74
C ASP A 267 -19.10 9.74 -9.75
N GLU A 268 -18.10 9.14 -9.10
CA GLU A 268 -17.28 9.81 -8.09
C GLU A 268 -16.02 10.44 -8.65
N ALA A 269 -15.30 9.77 -9.56
CA ALA A 269 -14.00 10.27 -10.03
C ALA A 269 -14.09 11.00 -11.37
N LEU A 270 -15.07 10.65 -12.21
CA LEU A 270 -15.08 11.05 -13.62
C LEU A 270 -16.21 12.03 -13.99
N ARG A 271 -17.16 12.29 -13.06
CA ARG A 271 -18.37 13.08 -13.30
C ARG A 271 -18.14 14.59 -13.42
N SER A 272 -17.13 15.15 -12.76
CA SER A 272 -16.74 16.55 -12.95
C SER A 272 -15.26 16.79 -12.66
N ASP A 273 -14.68 17.84 -13.26
CA ASP A 273 -13.29 18.26 -13.01
C ASP A 273 -13.04 18.57 -11.53
N GLU A 274 -14.06 19.05 -10.81
CA GLU A 274 -13.99 19.28 -9.35
C GLU A 274 -13.81 17.96 -8.60
N HIS A 275 -14.64 16.95 -8.90
CA HIS A 275 -14.51 15.64 -8.28
C HIS A 275 -13.20 14.94 -8.69
N MET A 276 -12.76 15.10 -9.93
CA MET A 276 -11.47 14.59 -10.39
C MET A 276 -10.30 15.30 -9.68
N SER A 277 -10.37 16.61 -9.47
CA SER A 277 -9.33 17.35 -8.74
C SER A 277 -9.28 16.98 -7.25
N ILE A 278 -10.44 16.65 -6.66
CA ILE A 278 -10.53 16.13 -5.30
C ILE A 278 -9.96 14.71 -5.30
N TYR A 279 -10.41 13.81 -6.16
CA TYR A 279 -9.88 12.45 -6.27
C TYR A 279 -8.36 12.39 -6.49
N LEU A 280 -7.81 13.28 -7.32
CA LEU A 280 -6.38 13.37 -7.60
C LEU A 280 -5.56 14.05 -6.52
N GLY A 281 -6.17 14.99 -5.79
CA GLY A 281 -5.51 15.73 -4.73
C GLY A 281 -5.81 15.14 -3.36
N ALA A 282 -7.06 15.20 -2.94
CA ALA A 282 -7.53 14.80 -1.63
C ALA A 282 -8.58 13.68 -1.77
N GLU A 283 -8.19 12.42 -1.53
CA GLU A 283 -9.14 11.31 -1.30
C GLU A 283 -9.99 11.49 -0.02
N VAL A 284 -10.30 12.73 0.35
CA VAL A 284 -11.20 13.09 1.43
C VAL A 284 -12.59 12.69 0.96
N VAL A 285 -13.01 11.49 1.37
CA VAL A 285 -14.36 10.99 1.13
C VAL A 285 -15.33 11.92 1.87
N GLU A 286 -15.90 12.87 1.13
CA GLU A 286 -17.01 13.67 1.63
C GLU A 286 -18.22 12.75 1.73
N ALA A 287 -18.54 12.29 2.94
CA ALA A 287 -19.72 11.45 3.17
C ALA A 287 -20.98 12.22 2.74
N LYS A 288 -21.59 11.84 1.61
CA LYS A 288 -22.79 12.50 1.05
C LYS A 288 -24.08 12.15 1.80
N GLY A 289 -23.95 11.63 3.03
CA GLY A 289 -25.05 11.44 3.96
C GLY A 289 -24.84 10.25 4.89
N PRO A 290 -25.64 10.14 5.95
CA PRO A 290 -25.46 9.14 7.00
C PRO A 290 -25.87 7.71 6.63
N LYS A 291 -26.48 7.54 5.44
CA LYS A 291 -26.93 6.22 4.94
C LYS A 291 -25.85 5.50 4.15
N GLU A 292 -24.78 6.18 3.77
CA GLU A 292 -23.72 5.60 2.96
C GLU A 292 -22.72 4.89 3.87
N LYS A 293 -22.85 3.57 3.99
CA LYS A 293 -21.93 2.73 4.78
C LYS A 293 -20.59 2.50 4.08
N ARG A 294 -20.50 2.90 2.82
CA ARG A 294 -19.40 2.64 1.90
C ARG A 294 -18.08 3.33 2.29
N PRO A 295 -18.06 4.63 2.69
CA PRO A 295 -16.84 5.31 3.12
C PRO A 295 -16.11 4.57 4.24
N LEU A 296 -16.86 3.99 5.20
CA LEU A 296 -16.30 3.27 6.34
C LEU A 296 -15.48 2.06 5.88
N VAL A 297 -16.02 1.25 4.97
CA VAL A 297 -15.35 0.03 4.52
C VAL A 297 -14.14 0.39 3.63
N ILE A 298 -14.25 1.42 2.78
CA ILE A 298 -13.16 1.87 1.90
C ILE A 298 -11.99 2.35 2.76
N MET A 299 -12.25 3.28 3.69
CA MET A 299 -11.21 3.80 4.58
C MET A 299 -10.64 2.70 5.48
N GLY A 300 -11.48 1.82 6.03
CA GLY A 300 -11.01 0.70 6.86
C GLY A 300 -10.11 -0.27 6.09
N THR A 301 -10.42 -0.52 4.83
CA THR A 301 -9.59 -1.33 3.93
C THR A 301 -8.24 -0.69 3.69
N LYS A 302 -8.23 0.59 3.29
CA LYS A 302 -6.98 1.33 3.02
C LYS A 302 -6.12 1.39 4.29
N LEU A 303 -6.72 1.68 5.43
CA LEU A 303 -6.01 1.67 6.70
C LEU A 303 -5.32 0.32 6.96
N VAL A 304 -6.03 -0.80 6.81
CA VAL A 304 -5.49 -2.12 7.17
C VAL A 304 -4.55 -2.69 6.11
N LEU A 305 -4.96 -2.72 4.84
CA LEU A 305 -4.23 -3.42 3.78
C LEU A 305 -3.11 -2.57 3.17
N GLU A 306 -3.35 -1.27 3.01
CA GLU A 306 -2.39 -0.35 2.42
C GLU A 306 -1.46 0.17 3.50
N ASN A 307 -1.95 0.90 4.50
CA ASN A 307 -1.05 1.58 5.46
C ASN A 307 -0.43 0.63 6.50
N LEU A 308 -1.24 -0.12 7.25
CA LEU A 308 -0.72 -0.91 8.37
C LEU A 308 0.24 -2.01 7.95
N LEU A 309 -0.03 -2.66 6.82
CA LEU A 309 0.80 -3.75 6.33
C LEU A 309 2.14 -3.24 5.80
N GLN A 310 2.15 -2.10 5.10
CA GLN A 310 3.38 -1.43 4.68
C GLN A 310 4.18 -0.92 5.87
N LEU A 311 3.54 -0.26 6.83
CA LEU A 311 4.19 0.20 8.07
C LEU A 311 4.78 -0.95 8.90
N TRP A 312 4.08 -2.08 8.98
CA TRP A 312 4.60 -3.27 9.62
C TRP A 312 5.88 -3.76 8.93
N LEU A 313 5.91 -3.74 7.60
CA LEU A 313 7.07 -4.17 6.83
C LEU A 313 8.23 -3.16 6.90
N GLN A 314 7.95 -1.86 6.80
CA GLN A 314 8.96 -0.79 6.95
C GLN A 314 9.60 -0.80 8.33
N SER A 315 8.81 -0.99 9.40
CA SER A 315 9.34 -1.10 10.76
C SER A 315 10.14 -2.38 10.98
N SER A 316 9.73 -3.50 10.37
CA SER A 316 10.51 -4.73 10.34
C SER A 316 11.83 -4.57 9.57
N TYR A 317 11.81 -3.87 8.44
CA TYR A 317 13.02 -3.55 7.68
C TYR A 317 13.99 -2.75 8.53
N LEU A 318 13.57 -1.60 9.08
CA LEU A 318 14.40 -0.74 9.92
C LEU A 318 15.01 -1.51 11.10
N SER A 319 14.23 -2.40 11.73
CA SER A 319 14.70 -3.23 12.85
C SER A 319 15.79 -4.21 12.43
N LEU A 320 15.60 -4.91 11.30
CA LEU A 320 16.52 -5.96 10.85
C LEU A 320 17.78 -5.42 10.18
N SER A 321 17.73 -4.23 9.57
CA SER A 321 18.87 -3.61 8.91
C SER A 321 19.55 -2.52 9.75
N PHE A 322 19.12 -2.32 11.00
CA PHE A 322 19.51 -1.16 11.81
C PHE A 322 21.04 -0.98 11.91
N ASP A 323 21.77 -2.06 12.19
CA ASP A 323 23.22 -2.06 12.37
C ASP A 323 24.00 -1.81 11.08
N ARG A 324 23.38 -2.04 9.93
CA ARG A 324 24.01 -1.88 8.61
C ARG A 324 23.80 -0.50 8.01
N MET A 325 22.74 0.17 8.44
CA MET A 325 22.40 1.52 7.99
C MET A 325 23.27 2.58 8.67
N ASP A 326 23.71 3.56 7.88
CA ASP A 326 24.24 4.81 8.41
C ASP A 326 23.11 5.65 9.04
N ASN A 327 23.51 6.67 9.80
CA ASN A 327 22.54 7.55 10.48
C ASN A 327 21.56 8.23 9.52
N ASP A 328 22.00 8.58 8.32
CA ASP A 328 21.15 9.20 7.30
C ASP A 328 20.09 8.22 6.79
N ALA A 329 20.47 6.97 6.50
CA ALA A 329 19.55 5.91 6.07
C ALA A 329 18.52 5.57 7.17
N ARG A 330 18.97 5.50 8.43
CA ARG A 330 18.08 5.32 9.59
C ARG A 330 17.06 6.47 9.69
N TRP A 331 17.52 7.70 9.50
CA TRP A 331 16.64 8.88 9.53
C TRP A 331 15.62 8.87 8.39
N GLN A 332 16.04 8.51 7.17
CA GLN A 332 15.15 8.35 6.02
C GLN A 332 14.04 7.31 6.30
N ALA A 333 14.42 6.13 6.81
CA ALA A 333 13.47 5.07 7.15
C ALA A 333 12.53 5.48 8.30
N MET A 334 13.04 6.13 9.34
CA MET A 334 12.20 6.66 10.43
C MET A 334 11.24 7.74 9.95
N ALA A 335 11.68 8.64 9.07
CA ALA A 335 10.81 9.67 8.49
C ALA A 335 9.69 9.06 7.65
N SER A 336 10.00 8.04 6.84
CA SER A 336 9.01 7.23 6.09
C SER A 336 7.95 6.63 7.03
N ILE A 337 8.39 5.91 8.07
CA ILE A 337 7.50 5.31 9.07
C ILE A 337 6.67 6.39 9.78
N GLY A 338 7.28 7.53 10.12
CA GLY A 338 6.60 8.66 10.76
C GLY A 338 5.48 9.25 9.89
N VAL A 339 5.72 9.43 8.60
CA VAL A 339 4.70 9.88 7.64
C VAL A 339 3.56 8.86 7.56
N GLY A 340 3.86 7.58 7.36
CA GLY A 340 2.83 6.56 7.26
C GLY A 340 2.01 6.43 8.55
N LEU A 341 2.63 6.56 9.72
CA LEU A 341 1.92 6.61 11.01
C LEU A 341 0.95 7.80 11.11
N LEU A 342 1.34 8.98 10.59
CA LEU A 342 0.46 10.16 10.56
C LEU A 342 -0.73 9.95 9.61
N VAL A 343 -0.49 9.41 8.42
CA VAL A 343 -1.53 9.12 7.41
C VAL A 343 -2.51 8.09 7.93
N ALA A 344 -2.00 6.96 8.42
CA ALA A 344 -2.79 5.88 8.98
C ALA A 344 -3.57 6.32 10.25
N GLY A 345 -2.93 7.12 11.11
CA GLY A 345 -3.59 7.74 12.28
C GLY A 345 -4.73 8.67 11.86
N GLY A 346 -4.50 9.49 10.82
CA GLY A 346 -5.52 10.35 10.23
C GLY A 346 -6.73 9.56 9.71
N LYS A 347 -6.49 8.51 8.91
CA LYS A 347 -7.54 7.59 8.43
C LYS A 347 -8.28 6.91 9.58
N GLY A 348 -7.56 6.45 10.61
CA GLY A 348 -8.15 5.86 11.81
C GLY A 348 -9.09 6.81 12.57
N ILE A 349 -8.72 8.09 12.68
CA ILE A 349 -9.56 9.13 13.29
C ILE A 349 -10.81 9.38 12.43
N GLN A 350 -10.68 9.48 11.11
CA GLN A 350 -11.82 9.68 10.19
C GLN A 350 -12.83 8.53 10.29
N ILE A 351 -12.36 7.28 10.26
CA ILE A 351 -13.18 6.07 10.46
C ILE A 351 -13.92 6.14 11.80
N SER A 352 -13.22 6.55 12.87
CA SER A 352 -13.81 6.66 14.21
C SER A 352 -14.91 7.72 14.26
N VAL A 353 -14.70 8.89 13.64
CA VAL A 353 -15.72 9.94 13.56
C VAL A 353 -16.95 9.45 12.80
N ILE A 354 -16.77 8.79 11.66
CA ILE A 354 -17.88 8.24 10.87
C ILE A 354 -18.65 7.20 11.68
N LEU A 355 -17.96 6.27 12.34
CA LEU A 355 -18.61 5.25 13.15
C LEU A 355 -19.39 5.86 14.32
N LEU A 356 -18.82 6.85 15.01
CA LEU A 356 -19.48 7.55 16.11
C LEU A 356 -20.73 8.30 15.64
N THR A 357 -20.66 8.99 14.49
CA THR A 357 -21.83 9.65 13.88
C THR A 357 -22.91 8.64 13.52
N MET A 358 -22.54 7.52 12.88
CA MET A 358 -23.48 6.46 12.53
C MET A 358 -24.13 5.82 13.77
N MET A 359 -23.37 5.62 14.85
CA MET A 359 -23.91 5.09 16.11
C MET A 359 -24.86 6.11 16.78
N TYR A 360 -24.51 7.39 16.75
CA TYR A 360 -25.31 8.46 17.35
C TYR A 360 -26.64 8.66 16.62
N GLU A 361 -26.60 8.73 15.29
CA GLU A 361 -27.79 8.91 14.46
C GLU A 361 -28.62 7.62 14.37
N GLY A 362 -27.97 6.47 14.20
CA GLY A 362 -28.63 5.17 14.22
C GLY A 362 -29.34 4.89 15.54
N GLY A 363 -28.77 5.30 16.68
CA GLY A 363 -29.43 5.22 17.99
C GLY A 363 -30.65 6.14 18.12
N ARG A 364 -30.62 7.30 17.45
CA ARG A 364 -31.74 8.25 17.43
C ARG A 364 -32.90 7.73 16.57
N ASP A 365 -32.61 7.18 15.40
CA ASP A 365 -33.63 6.69 14.46
C ASP A 365 -34.18 5.31 14.85
N ALA A 366 -33.35 4.41 15.41
CA ALA A 366 -33.83 3.11 15.93
C ALA A 366 -34.81 3.26 17.11
N CYS A 367 -34.73 4.37 17.85
CA CYS A 367 -35.69 4.70 18.90
C CYS A 367 -37.03 5.23 18.32
N ARG A 368 -37.01 5.71 17.07
CA ARG A 368 -38.16 6.31 16.38
C ARG A 368 -38.95 5.29 15.56
N ASP A 369 -38.23 4.41 14.85
CA ASP A 369 -38.81 3.43 13.93
C ASP A 369 -38.44 2.01 14.42
N ALA A 370 -39.14 1.54 15.46
CA ALA A 370 -39.06 0.16 15.94
C ALA A 370 -39.73 -0.81 14.95
N CYS A 371 -39.17 -0.92 13.74
CA CYS A 371 -39.56 -1.90 12.73
C CYS A 371 -38.54 -3.05 12.72
N GLU A 372 -39.00 -4.27 12.98
CA GLU A 372 -38.19 -5.44 13.35
C GLU A 372 -37.24 -5.94 12.24
N ASP A 373 -37.46 -5.58 10.97
CA ASP A 373 -36.71 -6.19 9.84
C ASP A 373 -35.38 -5.50 9.48
N CYS A 374 -35.05 -4.33 10.05
CA CYS A 374 -33.81 -3.59 9.72
C CYS A 374 -32.65 -3.79 10.73
N GLN A 375 -32.84 -4.56 11.80
CA GLN A 375 -31.89 -4.65 12.91
C GLN A 375 -30.61 -5.47 12.61
N GLY A 376 -30.69 -6.50 11.76
CA GLY A 376 -29.56 -7.41 11.55
C GLY A 376 -28.37 -6.78 10.80
N LEU A 377 -28.65 -6.00 9.75
CA LEU A 377 -27.61 -5.46 8.87
C LEU A 377 -26.90 -4.22 9.46
N SER A 378 -27.55 -3.48 10.37
CA SER A 378 -26.89 -2.34 11.07
C SER A 378 -25.92 -2.84 12.14
N LEU A 379 -26.31 -3.86 12.90
CA LEU A 379 -25.49 -4.44 13.96
C LEU A 379 -24.22 -5.09 13.41
N GLY A 380 -24.32 -5.88 12.33
CA GLY A 380 -23.16 -6.51 11.71
C GLY A 380 -22.10 -5.51 11.24
N MET A 381 -22.53 -4.39 10.64
CA MET A 381 -21.62 -3.33 10.18
C MET A 381 -20.99 -2.55 11.32
N GLY A 382 -21.74 -2.30 12.40
CA GLY A 382 -21.17 -1.69 13.61
C GLY A 382 -20.05 -2.56 14.21
N ILE A 383 -20.27 -3.88 14.28
CA ILE A 383 -19.27 -4.84 14.76
C ILE A 383 -18.03 -4.82 13.87
N ILE A 384 -18.19 -4.90 12.54
CA ILE A 384 -17.07 -4.82 11.59
C ILE A 384 -16.29 -3.51 11.77
N GLY A 385 -16.98 -2.37 11.89
CA GLY A 385 -16.36 -1.07 12.12
C GLY A 385 -15.54 -1.02 13.40
N VAL A 386 -16.06 -1.58 14.51
CA VAL A 386 -15.30 -1.69 15.78
C VAL A 386 -14.06 -2.55 15.61
N PHE A 387 -14.16 -3.71 14.95
CA PHE A 387 -13.00 -4.57 14.68
C PHE A 387 -11.96 -3.85 13.82
N MET A 388 -12.37 -3.10 12.79
CA MET A 388 -11.48 -2.31 11.96
C MET A 388 -10.75 -1.23 12.76
N ILE A 389 -11.44 -0.54 13.68
CA ILE A 389 -10.82 0.46 14.57
C ILE A 389 -9.81 -0.20 15.51
N LEU A 390 -10.18 -1.31 16.14
CA LEU A 390 -9.28 -2.05 17.03
C LEU A 390 -8.05 -2.58 16.30
N ALA A 391 -8.23 -3.14 15.10
CA ALA A 391 -7.13 -3.57 14.24
C ALA A 391 -6.27 -2.38 13.78
N GLY A 392 -6.91 -1.28 13.40
CA GLY A 392 -6.30 -0.01 13.03
C GLY A 392 -5.35 0.53 14.11
N PHE A 393 -5.91 0.93 15.25
CA PHE A 393 -5.12 1.49 16.35
C PHE A 393 -4.21 0.47 17.01
N GLY A 394 -4.61 -0.80 17.08
CA GLY A 394 -3.75 -1.88 17.57
C GLY A 394 -2.50 -2.07 16.69
N GLY A 395 -2.67 -2.04 15.37
CA GLY A 395 -1.57 -2.08 14.41
C GLY A 395 -0.63 -0.88 14.54
N LEU A 396 -1.18 0.34 14.67
CA LEU A 396 -0.37 1.56 14.89
C LEU A 396 0.42 1.50 16.19
N ALA A 397 -0.23 1.10 17.29
CA ALA A 397 0.43 0.93 18.57
C ALA A 397 1.55 -0.12 18.49
N TRP A 398 1.32 -1.20 17.73
CA TRP A 398 2.32 -2.23 17.49
C TRP A 398 3.53 -1.68 16.71
N VAL A 399 3.31 -0.96 15.61
CA VAL A 399 4.40 -0.34 14.84
C VAL A 399 5.19 0.66 15.70
N LEU A 400 4.52 1.49 16.48
CA LEU A 400 5.17 2.41 17.43
C LEU A 400 6.01 1.65 18.47
N ALA A 401 5.46 0.58 19.04
CA ALA A 401 6.19 -0.27 19.98
C ALA A 401 7.45 -0.84 19.33
N LYS A 402 7.36 -1.40 18.11
CA LYS A 402 8.53 -1.85 17.33
C LYS A 402 9.58 -0.76 17.23
N VAL A 403 9.22 0.44 16.77
CA VAL A 403 10.15 1.56 16.62
C VAL A 403 10.83 1.93 17.95
N VAL A 404 10.08 1.97 19.06
CA VAL A 404 10.66 2.23 20.39
C VAL A 404 11.63 1.13 20.80
N PHE A 405 11.28 -0.14 20.56
CA PHE A 405 12.11 -1.28 20.95
C PHE A 405 13.35 -1.47 20.07
N ILE A 406 13.37 -0.96 18.84
CA ILE A 406 14.60 -0.86 18.04
C ILE A 406 15.70 -0.13 18.83
N PHE A 407 15.39 0.94 19.57
CA PHE A 407 16.38 1.69 20.35
C PHE A 407 16.61 1.15 21.77
N ARG A 408 15.75 0.23 22.25
CA ARG A 408 15.83 -0.32 23.61
C ARG A 408 16.49 -1.70 23.65
N CYS A 409 16.32 -2.50 22.61
CA CYS A 409 16.93 -3.82 22.51
C CYS A 409 18.35 -3.68 21.98
N ASP A 410 19.32 -4.34 22.61
CA ASP A 410 20.72 -4.35 22.15
C ASP A 410 20.87 -4.96 20.75
N SER A 411 19.94 -5.83 20.37
CA SER A 411 19.87 -6.46 19.06
C SER A 411 19.11 -5.66 18.02
N HIS A 412 18.46 -4.57 18.42
CA HIS A 412 17.52 -3.79 17.60
C HIS A 412 16.30 -4.58 17.08
N VAL A 413 16.14 -5.85 17.48
CA VAL A 413 15.07 -6.75 17.06
C VAL A 413 14.11 -7.04 18.21
N TRP A 414 12.83 -6.81 17.94
CA TRP A 414 11.75 -7.05 18.89
C TRP A 414 10.60 -7.85 18.28
N ASN A 415 10.13 -8.83 19.04
CA ASN A 415 8.97 -9.65 18.71
C ASN A 415 7.89 -9.46 19.78
N LEU A 416 6.62 -9.42 19.35
CA LEU A 416 5.47 -9.17 20.21
C LEU A 416 5.33 -10.21 21.33
N SER A 417 5.66 -11.48 21.06
CA SER A 417 5.51 -12.59 22.01
C SER A 417 6.74 -12.82 22.89
N THR A 418 7.94 -12.62 22.35
CA THR A 418 9.21 -12.99 23.02
C THR A 418 10.02 -11.79 23.51
N GLY A 419 9.64 -10.55 23.17
CA GLY A 419 10.35 -9.34 23.59
C GLY A 419 11.59 -9.06 22.73
N CYS A 420 12.66 -8.54 23.35
CA CYS A 420 13.95 -8.34 22.68
C CYS A 420 14.57 -9.70 22.35
N VAL A 421 14.90 -9.92 21.08
CA VAL A 421 15.46 -11.19 20.60
C VAL A 421 16.97 -11.01 20.40
N SER A 422 17.80 -11.81 21.08
CA SER A 422 19.25 -11.81 20.85
C SER A 422 19.56 -12.38 19.46
N PRO A 423 20.51 -11.81 18.69
CA PRO A 423 20.89 -12.33 17.39
C PRO A 423 21.85 -13.54 17.50
N GLU A 424 22.00 -14.15 18.68
CA GLU A 424 22.87 -15.33 18.87
C GLU A 424 22.39 -16.52 18.01
N MET A 425 22.98 -16.63 16.82
CA MET A 425 23.19 -17.87 16.06
C MET A 425 24.56 -17.88 15.41
#